data_AF-A0A8S8XR62-F1
#
_entry.id   AF-A0A8S8XR62-F1
#
_cell.length_a   1.000
_cell.length_b   1.000
_cell.length_c   1.000
_cell.angle_alpha   90.00
_cell.angle_beta   90.00
_cell.angle_gamma   90.00
#
_symmetry.space_group_name_H-M   'P 1'
#
loop_
_entity.id
_entity.type
_entity.pdbx_description
1 polymer ?
#
loop_
_entity_poly.entity_id
_entity_poly.type
_entity_poly.pdbx_seq_one_letter_code
_entity_poly.pdbx_strand_id
1 'polypeptide(L)'
;MVYAKSAPEITHALEFYGLRLTSKMNQDKTPSLSWLGLNISDKAGRVTVSSHQSNSTLRNLIMPGDELIAINSMRVNNVKSIKTILSKLDPNEVEICYNHEGIVKSVTVKLSVEPELKTKLDGKGNQRWKRYIATRVT
;
A
#
# COMPACT_ATOMS: atom_id res chain seq x y z
N MET A 1 -7.51 20.16 24.12
CA MET A 1 -7.14 20.48 22.72
C MET A 1 -5.93 19.65 22.35
N VAL A 2 -5.91 19.05 21.15
CA VAL A 2 -4.72 18.39 20.61
C VAL A 2 -4.00 19.44 19.75
N TYR A 3 -2.84 19.90 20.21
CA TYR A 3 -2.11 21.01 19.59
C TYR A 3 -1.06 20.54 18.57
N ALA A 4 -0.61 19.29 18.65
CA ALA A 4 0.38 18.71 17.75
C ALA A 4 -0.28 17.83 16.68
N LYS A 5 0.08 18.02 15.41
CA LYS A 5 -0.31 17.14 14.29
C LYS A 5 0.60 15.91 14.24
N SER A 6 0.55 15.09 15.27
CA SER A 6 1.25 13.79 15.32
C SER A 6 0.25 12.67 15.46
N ALA A 7 0.60 11.49 14.93
CA ALA A 7 -0.14 10.28 15.23
C ALA A 7 -0.05 10.00 16.74
N PRO A 8 -1.10 9.43 17.36
CA PRO A 8 -1.01 8.99 18.74
C PRO A 8 -0.01 7.84 18.91
N GLU A 9 0.58 7.73 20.09
CA GLU A 9 1.48 6.63 20.47
C GLU A 9 0.70 5.32 20.73
N ILE A 10 0.23 4.71 19.65
CA ILE A 10 -0.62 3.51 19.69
C ILE A 10 0.16 2.30 20.23
N THR A 11 1.46 2.19 19.93
CA THR A 11 2.30 1.05 20.36
C THR A 11 2.29 0.91 21.88
N HIS A 12 2.57 2.00 22.60
CA HIS A 12 2.58 2.00 24.05
C HIS A 12 1.20 1.68 24.65
N ALA A 13 0.14 2.22 24.05
CA ALA A 13 -1.23 1.95 24.49
C ALA A 13 -1.61 0.47 24.33
N LEU A 14 -1.16 -0.19 23.25
CA LEU A 14 -1.41 -1.60 23.02
C LEU A 14 -0.60 -2.49 23.96
N GLU A 15 0.68 -2.16 24.18
CA GLU A 15 1.54 -2.88 25.13
C GLU A 15 0.96 -2.88 26.54
N PHE A 16 0.42 -1.73 26.98
CA PHE A 16 -0.29 -1.61 28.26
C PHE A 16 -1.43 -2.64 28.40
N TYR A 17 -2.08 -3.00 27.31
CA TYR A 17 -3.16 -4.01 27.25
C TYR A 17 -2.67 -5.42 26.93
N GLY A 18 -1.36 -5.66 26.78
CA GLY A 18 -0.81 -6.96 26.37
C GLY A 18 -1.18 -7.30 24.92
N LEU A 19 -1.29 -6.27 24.08
CA LEU A 19 -1.58 -6.34 22.65
C LEU A 19 -0.41 -5.73 21.88
N ARG A 20 -0.31 -6.04 20.59
CA ARG A 20 0.70 -5.44 19.70
C ARG A 20 0.19 -5.37 18.27
N LEU A 21 0.72 -4.43 17.49
CA LEU A 21 0.52 -4.41 16.04
C LEU A 21 1.61 -5.23 15.36
N THR A 22 1.16 -6.10 14.46
CA THR A 22 2.01 -6.94 13.61
C THR A 22 1.68 -6.68 12.15
N SER A 23 2.61 -6.99 11.27
CA SER A 23 2.34 -6.94 9.84
C SER A 23 1.32 -8.00 9.45
N LYS A 24 0.47 -7.66 8.48
CA LYS A 24 -0.46 -8.61 7.86
C LYS A 24 0.27 -9.52 6.87
N MET A 25 1.48 -9.16 6.41
CA MET A 25 2.29 -10.08 5.63
C MET A 25 2.54 -11.33 6.46
N ASN A 26 2.21 -12.51 5.91
CA ASN A 26 2.66 -13.77 6.51
C ASN A 26 4.17 -13.65 6.72
N GLN A 27 4.68 -14.16 7.85
CA GLN A 27 6.11 -14.11 8.15
C GLN A 27 6.98 -14.72 7.03
N ASP A 28 6.39 -15.55 6.16
CA ASP A 28 7.04 -16.18 5.01
C ASP A 28 6.94 -15.40 3.68
N LYS A 29 6.19 -14.29 3.61
CA LYS A 29 6.09 -13.49 2.38
C LYS A 29 7.10 -12.34 2.42
N THR A 30 8.13 -12.46 1.59
CA THR A 30 9.08 -11.37 1.34
C THR A 30 8.35 -10.14 0.78
N PRO A 31 8.70 -8.92 1.23
CA PRO A 31 8.18 -7.69 0.66
C PRO A 31 8.43 -7.64 -0.86
N SER A 32 7.47 -7.13 -1.63
CA SER A 32 7.73 -6.88 -3.06
C SER A 32 8.81 -5.80 -3.17
N LEU A 33 9.91 -6.12 -3.85
CA LEU A 33 10.98 -5.16 -4.14
C LEU A 33 10.49 -4.07 -5.11
N SER A 34 9.44 -4.35 -5.86
CA SER A 34 8.84 -3.48 -6.86
C SER A 34 7.45 -3.04 -6.39
N TRP A 35 7.34 -1.81 -5.87
CA TRP A 35 6.09 -1.22 -5.42
C TRP A 35 5.85 0.13 -6.09
N LEU A 36 4.66 0.27 -6.69
CA LEU A 36 4.25 1.49 -7.42
C LEU A 36 3.83 2.64 -6.47
N GLY A 37 3.35 2.31 -5.27
CA GLY A 37 2.75 3.28 -4.35
C GLY A 37 1.49 3.95 -4.90
N LEU A 38 0.77 3.29 -5.80
CA LEU A 38 -0.49 3.76 -6.36
C LEU A 38 -1.65 2.96 -5.79
N ASN A 39 -2.73 3.64 -5.43
CA ASN A 39 -4.03 3.03 -5.26
C ASN A 39 -4.69 2.97 -6.64
N ILE A 40 -4.94 1.75 -7.11
CA ILE A 40 -5.45 1.47 -8.45
C ILE A 40 -6.75 0.70 -8.38
N SER A 41 -7.62 0.95 -9.35
CA SER A 41 -8.86 0.22 -9.57
C SER A 41 -8.90 -0.28 -11.01
N ASP A 42 -9.43 -1.48 -11.23
CA ASP A 42 -9.69 -1.97 -12.58
C ASP A 42 -11.19 -2.12 -12.87
N LYS A 43 -11.60 -1.74 -14.08
CA LYS A 43 -12.97 -1.89 -14.58
C LYS A 43 -12.94 -2.08 -16.09
N ALA A 44 -13.63 -3.10 -16.58
CA ALA A 44 -13.74 -3.39 -18.02
C ALA A 44 -12.39 -3.45 -18.77
N GLY A 45 -11.37 -4.04 -18.15
CA GLY A 45 -10.04 -4.19 -18.75
C GLY A 45 -9.16 -2.94 -18.73
N ARG A 46 -9.61 -1.86 -18.10
CA ARG A 46 -8.88 -0.61 -17.89
C ARG A 46 -8.43 -0.51 -16.43
N VAL A 47 -7.17 -0.11 -16.21
CA VAL A 47 -6.63 0.15 -14.87
C VAL A 47 -6.47 1.65 -14.69
N THR A 48 -7.16 2.22 -13.72
CA THR A 48 -7.09 3.65 -13.40
C THR A 48 -6.46 3.90 -12.05
N VAL A 49 -5.70 4.98 -11.95
CA VAL A 49 -5.13 5.47 -10.69
C VAL A 49 -6.19 6.24 -9.92
N SER A 50 -6.49 5.79 -8.71
CA SER A 50 -7.45 6.46 -7.83
C SER A 50 -6.78 7.47 -6.90
N SER A 51 -5.58 7.17 -6.40
CA SER A 51 -4.79 8.05 -5.53
C SER A 51 -3.38 7.50 -5.33
N HIS A 52 -2.54 8.24 -4.59
CA HIS A 52 -1.19 7.82 -4.23
C HIS A 52 -1.09 7.43 -2.76
N GLN A 53 -0.32 6.39 -2.49
CA GLN A 53 0.13 6.06 -1.15
C GLN A 53 1.23 7.04 -0.70
N SER A 54 1.47 7.10 0.62
CA SER A 54 2.56 7.91 1.18
C SER A 54 3.90 7.41 0.63
N ASN A 55 4.81 8.33 0.29
CA ASN A 55 6.15 8.02 -0.25
C ASN A 55 6.17 7.29 -1.60
N SER A 56 5.08 7.31 -2.38
CA SER A 56 5.10 6.82 -3.76
C SER A 56 6.08 7.63 -4.62
N THR A 57 6.95 6.93 -5.34
CA THR A 57 7.88 7.53 -6.32
C THR A 57 7.16 8.06 -7.56
N LEU A 58 5.91 7.63 -7.80
CA LEU A 58 5.11 8.00 -8.97
C LEU A 58 4.23 9.23 -8.76
N ARG A 59 4.23 9.80 -7.55
CA ARG A 59 3.35 10.93 -7.17
C ARG A 59 3.49 12.15 -8.07
N ASN A 60 4.69 12.40 -8.59
CA ASN A 60 4.98 13.56 -9.43
C ASN A 60 4.87 13.25 -10.93
N LEU A 61 4.56 12.00 -11.30
CA LEU A 61 4.58 11.51 -12.68
C LEU A 61 3.19 11.15 -13.18
N ILE A 62 2.41 10.46 -12.35
CA ILE A 62 1.09 9.92 -12.71
C ILE A 62 0.06 10.56 -11.78
N MET A 63 -1.05 11.03 -12.34
CA MET A 63 -2.11 11.72 -11.60
C MET A 63 -3.31 10.80 -11.32
N PRO A 64 -4.12 11.08 -10.28
CA PRO A 64 -5.40 10.41 -10.12
C PRO A 64 -6.30 10.66 -11.34
N GLY A 65 -6.92 9.60 -11.85
CA GLY A 65 -7.69 9.62 -13.10
C GLY A 65 -6.92 9.06 -14.30
N ASP A 66 -5.58 9.03 -14.24
CA ASP A 66 -4.75 8.47 -15.30
C ASP A 66 -4.98 6.96 -15.44
N GLU A 67 -4.80 6.48 -16.66
CA GLU A 67 -4.87 5.06 -16.97
C GLU A 67 -3.47 4.47 -17.10
N LEU A 68 -3.23 3.38 -16.38
CA LEU A 68 -2.03 2.58 -16.55
C LEU A 68 -2.22 1.64 -17.74
N ILE A 69 -1.32 1.70 -18.72
CA ILE A 69 -1.42 0.94 -19.97
C ILE A 69 -0.49 -0.28 -19.95
N ALA A 70 0.78 -0.06 -19.58
CA ALA A 70 1.78 -1.13 -19.57
C ALA A 70 2.90 -0.88 -18.55
N ILE A 71 3.57 -1.96 -18.15
CA ILE A 71 4.80 -1.97 -17.34
C ILE A 71 5.83 -2.83 -18.07
N ASN A 72 7.01 -2.29 -18.39
CA ASN A 72 8.05 -2.91 -19.22
C ASN A 72 7.46 -3.58 -20.48
N SER A 73 6.71 -2.79 -21.28
CA SER A 73 6.00 -3.26 -22.48
C SER A 73 4.94 -4.37 -22.27
N MET A 74 4.70 -4.83 -21.05
CA MET A 74 3.63 -5.78 -20.74
C MET A 74 2.34 -5.04 -20.45
N ARG A 75 1.30 -5.30 -21.27
CA ARG A 75 -0.01 -4.67 -21.09
C ARG A 75 -0.63 -5.04 -19.76
N VAL A 76 -1.13 -4.04 -19.05
CA VAL A 76 -1.89 -4.21 -17.82
C VAL A 76 -3.38 -3.99 -18.07
N ASN A 77 -4.19 -4.90 -17.55
CA ASN A 77 -5.63 -4.93 -17.79
C ASN A 77 -6.45 -5.16 -16.52
N ASN A 78 -5.79 -5.53 -15.43
CA ASN A 78 -6.39 -5.69 -14.11
C ASN A 78 -5.32 -5.62 -13.02
N VAL A 79 -5.74 -5.46 -11.77
CA VAL A 79 -4.80 -5.39 -10.64
C VAL A 79 -4.01 -6.70 -10.44
N LYS A 80 -4.56 -7.86 -10.84
CA LYS A 80 -3.90 -9.15 -10.69
C LYS A 80 -2.68 -9.30 -11.62
N SER A 81 -2.78 -8.85 -12.87
CA SER A 81 -1.66 -8.86 -13.82
C SER A 81 -0.53 -7.95 -13.36
N ILE A 82 -0.84 -6.77 -12.83
CA ILE A 82 0.14 -5.86 -12.23
C ILE A 82 0.92 -6.55 -11.11
N LYS A 83 0.23 -7.19 -10.16
CA LYS A 83 0.90 -7.90 -9.05
C LYS A 83 1.85 -9.00 -9.55
N THR A 84 1.45 -9.70 -10.61
CA THR A 84 2.24 -10.78 -11.21
C THR A 84 3.50 -10.24 -11.91
N ILE A 85 3.37 -9.09 -12.58
CA ILE A 85 4.48 -8.40 -13.22
C ILE A 85 5.46 -7.93 -12.15
N LEU A 86 4.99 -7.16 -11.17
CA LEU A 86 5.83 -6.57 -10.13
C LEU A 86 6.60 -7.62 -9.32
N SER A 87 6.02 -8.80 -9.06
CA SER A 87 6.69 -9.85 -8.27
C SER A 87 7.95 -10.43 -8.95
N LYS A 88 8.09 -10.25 -10.26
CA LYS A 88 9.22 -10.78 -11.06
C LYS A 88 10.10 -9.67 -11.64
N LEU A 89 9.77 -8.41 -11.34
CA LEU A 89 10.37 -7.24 -11.96
C LEU A 89 11.60 -6.78 -11.21
N ASP A 90 12.66 -6.41 -11.93
CA ASP A 90 13.77 -5.64 -11.36
C ASP A 90 13.29 -4.20 -11.08
N PRO A 91 13.36 -3.71 -9.84
CA PRO A 91 12.86 -2.38 -9.49
C PRO A 91 13.74 -1.24 -10.00
N ASN A 92 14.96 -1.47 -10.48
CA ASN A 92 15.89 -0.38 -10.80
C ASN A 92 15.55 0.39 -12.07
N GLU A 93 15.02 -0.30 -13.08
CA GLU A 93 14.72 0.28 -14.39
C GLU A 93 13.37 -0.23 -14.90
N VAL A 94 12.32 0.47 -14.49
CA VAL A 94 10.94 0.12 -14.82
C VAL A 94 10.34 1.18 -15.73
N GLU A 95 10.05 0.80 -16.97
CA GLU A 95 9.28 1.60 -17.91
C GLU A 95 7.79 1.48 -17.56
N ILE A 96 7.14 2.61 -17.36
CA ILE A 96 5.71 2.72 -17.13
C ILE A 96 5.08 3.50 -18.26
N CYS A 97 4.14 2.86 -18.96
CA CYS A 97 3.32 3.49 -19.97
C CYS A 97 1.93 3.81 -19.39
N TYR A 98 1.50 5.06 -19.51
CA TYR A 98 0.23 5.54 -18.99
C TYR A 98 -0.39 6.59 -19.91
N ASN A 99 -1.70 6.77 -19.79
CA ASN A 99 -2.44 7.84 -20.46
C ASN A 99 -2.78 8.93 -19.45
N HIS A 100 -2.38 10.15 -19.79
CA HIS A 100 -2.74 11.37 -19.07
C HIS A 100 -3.47 12.30 -20.02
N GLU A 101 -4.74 12.59 -19.72
CA GLU A 101 -5.58 13.51 -20.50
C GLU A 101 -5.68 13.18 -22.01
N GLY A 102 -5.65 11.89 -22.36
CA GLY A 102 -5.71 11.42 -23.75
C GLY A 102 -4.35 11.28 -24.43
N ILE A 103 -3.26 11.65 -23.76
CA ILE A 103 -1.89 11.57 -24.28
C ILE A 103 -1.19 10.38 -23.64
N VAL A 104 -0.71 9.46 -24.49
CA VAL A 104 0.13 8.34 -24.05
C VAL A 104 1.53 8.85 -23.72
N LYS A 105 2.00 8.51 -22.52
CA LYS A 105 3.32 8.85 -22.00
C LYS A 105 4.03 7.58 -21.55
N SER A 106 5.36 7.58 -21.68
CA SER A 106 6.23 6.56 -21.10
C SER A 106 7.26 7.22 -20.20
N VAL A 107 7.54 6.61 -19.05
CA VAL A 107 8.57 7.08 -18.12
C VAL A 107 9.32 5.89 -17.53
N THR A 108 10.64 6.00 -17.44
CA THR A 108 11.49 5.02 -16.76
C THR A 108 11.74 5.48 -15.33
N VAL A 109 11.46 4.61 -14.36
CA VAL A 109 11.57 4.92 -12.93
C VAL A 109 12.26 3.80 -12.17
N LYS A 110 12.85 4.18 -11.04
CA LYS A 110 13.25 3.24 -9.99
C LYS A 110 12.11 3.08 -8.99
N LEU A 111 11.62 1.86 -8.82
CA LEU A 111 10.62 1.51 -7.83
C LEU A 111 11.25 1.29 -6.45
N SER A 112 10.47 1.60 -5.43
CA SER A 112 10.82 1.36 -4.03
C SER A 112 10.25 0.03 -3.54
N VAL A 113 10.77 -0.47 -2.41
CA VAL A 113 10.21 -1.61 -1.70
C VAL A 113 8.86 -1.25 -1.10
N GLU A 114 7.92 -2.19 -1.10
CA GLU A 114 6.62 -2.02 -0.45
C GLU A 114 6.79 -1.73 1.06
N PRO A 115 6.17 -0.66 1.60
CA PRO A 115 6.29 -0.34 3.02
C PRO A 115 5.56 -1.38 3.87
N GLU A 116 6.24 -1.88 4.91
CA GLU A 116 5.64 -2.81 5.86
C GLU A 116 4.67 -2.07 6.80
N LEU A 117 3.36 -2.32 6.65
CA LEU A 117 2.33 -1.71 7.49
C LEU A 117 1.88 -2.69 8.59
N LYS A 118 2.22 -2.35 9.85
CA LYS A 118 1.78 -3.07 11.05
C LYS A 118 0.31 -2.78 11.36
N THR A 119 -0.59 -3.48 10.68
CA THR A 119 -2.04 -3.23 10.70
C THR A 119 -2.84 -4.33 11.41
N LYS A 120 -2.21 -5.46 11.75
CA LYS A 120 -2.88 -6.59 12.40
C LYS A 120 -2.68 -6.53 13.91
N LEU A 121 -3.78 -6.48 14.66
CA LEU A 121 -3.74 -6.62 16.12
C LEU A 121 -3.44 -8.08 16.49
N ASP A 122 -2.43 -8.28 17.31
CA ASP A 122 -1.99 -9.58 17.83
C ASP A 122 -1.93 -9.54 19.37
N GLY A 123 -2.11 -10.72 19.98
CA GLY A 123 -2.17 -10.89 21.44
C GLY A 123 -3.57 -11.18 21.98
N LYS A 124 -3.64 -11.93 23.09
CA LYS A 124 -4.90 -12.30 23.77
C LYS A 124 -5.44 -11.20 24.69
N GLY A 125 -4.63 -10.17 24.92
CA GLY A 125 -4.91 -9.12 25.90
C GLY A 125 -4.77 -9.58 27.35
N ASN A 126 -4.35 -8.66 28.22
CA ASN A 126 -4.18 -8.91 29.65
C ASN A 126 -5.49 -8.66 30.43
N GLN A 127 -5.44 -8.75 31.77
CA GLN A 127 -6.63 -8.53 32.61
C GLN A 127 -7.22 -7.12 32.46
N ARG A 128 -6.40 -6.10 32.17
CA ARG A 128 -6.88 -4.73 31.96
C ARG A 128 -7.69 -4.64 30.68
N TRP A 129 -7.24 -5.32 29.61
CA TRP A 129 -7.97 -5.41 28.35
C TRP A 129 -9.33 -6.09 28.54
N LYS A 130 -9.35 -7.24 29.22
CA LYS A 130 -10.59 -7.99 29.51
C LYS A 130 -11.61 -7.14 30.27
N ARG A 131 -11.16 -6.41 31.31
CA ARG A 131 -12.02 -5.48 32.05
C ARG A 131 -12.56 -4.36 31.17
N TYR A 132 -11.71 -3.78 30.33
CA TYR A 132 -12.09 -2.69 29.43
C TYR A 132 -13.13 -3.09 28.38
N ILE A 133 -13.01 -4.28 27.79
CA ILE A 133 -14.00 -4.74 26.81
C ILE A 133 -15.29 -5.23 27.46
N ALA A 134 -15.24 -5.74 28.71
CA ALA A 134 -16.43 -6.17 29.44
C ALA A 134 -17.41 -5.01 29.69
N THR A 135 -16.93 -3.77 29.84
CA THR A 135 -17.81 -2.59 29.99
C THR A 135 -18.53 -2.17 28.71
N ARG A 136 -18.29 -2.85 27.58
CA ARG A 136 -18.86 -2.51 26.26
C ARG A 136 -19.92 -3.52 25.78
N VAL A 137 -20.22 -4.56 26.56
CA VAL A 137 -21.18 -5.64 26.21
C VAL A 137 -22.51 -5.48 26.98
N THR A 138 -22.86 -4.27 27.38
CA THR A 138 -24.20 -3.92 27.88
C THR A 138 -25.10 -3.53 26.74
#